data_AF-A0A7S1T2X8-F1
#
_entry.id   AF-A0A7S1T2X8-F1
#
_cell.length_a   1.000
_cell.length_b   1.000
_cell.length_c   1.000
_cell.angle_alpha   90.00
_cell.angle_beta   90.00
_cell.angle_gamma   90.00
#
_symmetry.space_group_name_H-M   'P 1'
#
loop_
_entity.id
_entity.type
_entity.pdbx_description
1 polymer ?
#
loop_
_entity_poly.entity_id
_entity_poly.type
_entity_poly.pdbx_seq_one_letter_code
_entity_poly.pdbx_strand_id
1 'polypeptide(L)'
;GEEEVVVAGGRYLVRHGMQLVSSHVSAVGCEPEFTTLHDQAQVTVDYIWITPRSQLCPDGREGVDVPRSGGSCVAAARVCATLLPPPAGLVRYGYPSPSLTQSHTHAPTRIHTSTT
;
A
#
# COMPACT_ATOMS: atom_id res chain seq x y z
N GLY A 1 2.24 -9.73 18.39
CA GLY A 1 3.15 -8.58 18.36
C GLY A 1 2.62 -7.61 19.39
N GLU A 2 3.44 -7.24 20.37
CA GLU A 2 3.04 -6.34 21.44
C GLU A 2 2.92 -4.92 20.88
N GLU A 3 1.84 -4.22 21.24
CA GLU A 3 1.63 -2.81 20.88
C GLU A 3 2.30 -1.94 21.94
N GLU A 4 3.27 -1.11 21.55
CA GLU A 4 3.92 -0.15 22.43
C GLU A 4 3.35 1.24 22.15
N VAL A 5 2.80 1.89 23.17
CA VAL A 5 2.31 3.27 23.10
C VAL A 5 3.34 4.20 23.74
N VAL A 6 3.99 5.02 22.92
CA VAL A 6 4.93 6.05 23.40
C VAL A 6 4.21 7.40 23.40
N VAL A 7 4.18 8.08 24.54
CA VAL A 7 3.62 9.43 24.67
C VAL A 7 4.77 10.44 24.72
N ALA A 8 4.88 11.26 23.67
CA ALA A 8 5.84 12.36 23.60
C ALA A 8 5.13 13.64 23.12
N GLY A 9 5.13 14.68 23.96
CA GLY A 9 4.59 15.99 23.59
C GLY A 9 3.09 16.00 23.21
N GLY A 10 2.27 15.15 23.83
CA GLY A 10 0.84 15.06 23.55
C GLY A 10 0.47 14.28 22.27
N ARG A 11 1.44 13.60 21.65
CA ARG A 11 1.21 12.67 20.51
C ARG A 11 1.33 11.23 20.98
N TYR A 12 0.45 10.38 20.48
CA TYR A 12 0.50 8.93 20.69
C TYR A 12 1.21 8.29 19.49
N LEU A 13 2.33 7.62 19.74
CA LEU A 13 2.95 6.74 18.76
C LEU A 13 2.57 5.29 19.09
N VAL A 14 1.77 4.67 18.23
CA VAL A 14 1.44 3.24 18.32
C VAL A 14 2.39 2.49 17.40
N ARG A 15 3.20 1.59 17.95
CA ARG A 15 4.08 0.70 17.17
C ARG A 15 3.34 -0.59 16.85
N HIS A 16 3.43 -1.04 15.59
CA HIS A 16 2.91 -2.33 15.16
C HIS A 16 4.03 -3.23 14.63
N GLY A 17 3.89 -4.55 14.80
CA GLY A 17 4.87 -5.54 14.34
C GLY A 17 4.81 -5.85 12.84
N MET A 18 3.82 -5.33 12.11
CA MET A 18 3.71 -5.56 10.66
C MET A 18 4.75 -4.73 9.90
N GLN A 19 5.36 -5.31 8.89
CA GLN A 19 6.16 -4.58 7.91
C GLN A 19 5.28 -4.40 6.66
N LEU A 20 4.72 -3.21 6.52
CA LEU A 20 3.80 -2.87 5.43
C LEU A 20 4.49 -1.92 4.47
N VAL A 21 4.25 -2.11 3.18
CA VAL A 21 4.63 -1.18 2.11
C VAL A 21 3.42 -0.91 1.22
N SER A 22 3.28 0.32 0.74
CA SER A 22 2.28 0.65 -0.28
C SER A 22 2.55 -0.15 -1.54
N SER A 23 1.49 -0.69 -2.15
CA SER A 23 1.61 -1.44 -3.39
C SER A 23 2.16 -0.60 -4.55
N HIS A 24 1.86 0.71 -4.59
CA HIS A 24 2.41 1.64 -5.59
C HIS A 24 3.89 1.86 -5.38
N VAL A 25 4.31 2.12 -4.14
CA VAL A 25 5.73 2.22 -3.80
C VAL A 25 6.46 0.92 -4.13
N SER A 26 5.87 -0.24 -3.83
CA SER A 26 6.47 -1.53 -4.15
C SER A 26 6.60 -1.80 -5.66
N ALA A 27 5.71 -1.26 -6.49
CA ALA A 27 5.69 -1.52 -7.93
C ALA A 27 6.41 -0.45 -8.77
N VAL A 28 6.32 0.82 -8.37
CA VAL A 28 6.71 2.00 -9.17
C VAL A 28 7.78 2.83 -8.44
N GLY A 29 7.95 2.65 -7.13
CA GLY A 29 8.96 3.36 -6.32
C GLY A 29 8.48 4.68 -5.70
N CYS A 30 7.25 5.11 -5.98
CA CYS A 30 6.64 6.30 -5.39
C CYS A 30 5.11 6.14 -5.27
N GLU A 31 4.50 6.99 -4.45
CA GLU A 31 3.05 7.13 -4.38
C GLU A 31 2.51 7.89 -5.60
N PRO A 32 1.26 7.64 -6.01
CA PRO A 32 0.59 8.48 -7.00
C PRO A 32 0.45 9.92 -6.50
N GLU A 33 0.37 10.86 -7.43
CA GLU A 33 0.16 12.29 -7.14
C GLU A 33 -1.17 12.54 -6.41
N PHE A 34 -2.21 11.80 -6.77
CA PHE A 34 -3.51 11.82 -6.11
C PHE A 34 -4.25 10.50 -6.32
N THR A 35 -5.12 10.15 -5.37
CA THR A 35 -6.16 9.13 -5.55
C THR A 35 -7.56 9.73 -5.49
N THR A 36 -7.67 10.97 -5.00
CA THR A 36 -8.89 11.78 -4.95
C THR A 36 -8.63 13.13 -5.59
N LEU A 37 -9.54 13.56 -6.47
CA LEU A 37 -9.48 14.86 -7.11
C LEU A 37 -10.88 15.46 -7.25
N HIS A 38 -11.13 16.57 -6.58
CA HIS A 38 -12.31 17.40 -6.75
C HIS A 38 -11.95 18.88 -6.51
N ASP A 39 -12.95 19.76 -6.56
CA ASP A 39 -12.81 21.21 -6.43
C ASP A 39 -12.05 21.71 -5.18
N GLN A 40 -12.13 20.98 -4.07
CA GLN A 40 -11.54 21.36 -2.79
C GLN A 40 -10.28 20.57 -2.43
N ALA A 41 -10.01 19.44 -3.09
CA ALA A 41 -8.89 18.58 -2.72
C ALA A 41 -8.30 17.82 -3.91
N GLN A 42 -6.97 17.79 -3.93
CA GLN A 42 -6.16 16.89 -4.75
C GLN A 42 -5.17 16.19 -3.80
N VAL A 43 -5.50 14.96 -3.41
CA VAL A 43 -4.78 14.24 -2.34
C VAL A 43 -4.72 12.75 -2.59
N THR A 44 -3.71 12.09 -2.02
CA THR A 44 -3.59 10.63 -1.96
C THR A 44 -4.07 10.15 -0.60
N VAL A 45 -5.23 9.51 -0.57
CA VAL A 45 -5.88 9.00 0.65
C VAL A 45 -6.22 7.51 0.58
N ASP A 46 -6.13 6.90 -0.62
CA ASP A 46 -6.39 5.49 -0.84
C ASP A 46 -5.09 4.71 -0.97
N TYR A 47 -4.92 3.69 -0.13
CA TYR A 47 -3.71 2.88 -0.07
C TYR A 47 -4.05 1.40 -0.06
N ILE A 48 -3.23 0.62 -0.77
CA ILE A 48 -3.23 -0.84 -0.66
C ILE A 48 -1.90 -1.22 0.00
N TRP A 49 -1.97 -1.64 1.26
CA TRP A 49 -0.81 -2.06 2.05
C TRP A 49 -0.56 -3.56 1.86
N ILE A 50 0.70 -3.93 1.64
CA ILE A 50 1.13 -5.32 1.54
C ILE A 50 2.34 -5.61 2.43
N THR A 51 2.52 -6.86 2.82
CA THR A 51 3.80 -7.34 3.37
C THR A 51 4.68 -7.84 2.23
N PRO A 52 5.82 -7.19 1.92
CA PRO A 52 6.61 -7.52 0.75
C PRO A 52 7.44 -8.79 0.96
N ARG A 53 7.50 -9.64 -0.08
CA ARG A 53 8.27 -10.92 -0.04
C ARG A 53 9.78 -10.74 0.15
N SER A 54 10.36 -9.65 -0.34
CA SER A 54 11.81 -9.37 -0.24
C SER A 54 12.30 -9.15 1.19
N GLN A 55 11.41 -8.87 2.15
CA GLN A 55 11.78 -8.62 3.54
C GLN A 55 11.80 -9.87 4.43
N LEU A 56 11.37 -11.02 3.90
CA LEU A 56 11.40 -12.28 4.64
C LEU A 56 12.75 -13.00 4.60
N CYS A 57 13.67 -12.61 3.70
CA CYS A 57 15.02 -13.16 3.61
C CYS A 57 16.03 -12.10 3.13
N PRO A 58 16.87 -11.52 4.02
CA PRO A 58 17.91 -10.57 3.61
C PRO A 58 19.00 -11.19 2.71
N ASP A 59 19.06 -12.52 2.61
CA ASP A 59 20.12 -13.24 1.92
C ASP A 59 19.79 -13.58 0.45
N GLY A 60 18.66 -13.09 -0.08
CA GLY A 60 18.24 -13.33 -1.48
C GLY A 60 17.88 -14.78 -1.81
N ARG A 61 17.88 -15.68 -0.82
CA ARG A 61 17.29 -17.02 -0.94
C ARG A 61 15.78 -16.89 -0.86
N GLU A 62 15.04 -17.55 -1.75
CA GLU A 62 13.60 -17.72 -1.58
C GLU A 62 13.38 -18.33 -0.20
N GLY A 63 12.83 -17.52 0.71
CA GLY A 63 12.78 -17.84 2.12
C GLY A 63 11.95 -19.09 2.38
N VAL A 64 12.64 -20.12 2.84
CA VAL A 64 12.10 -21.20 3.64
C VAL A 64 11.32 -20.59 4.79
N ASP A 65 10.13 -21.15 5.03
CA ASP A 65 9.19 -20.76 6.07
C ASP A 65 9.89 -20.30 7.35
N VAL A 66 9.47 -19.15 7.87
CA VAL A 66 9.80 -18.73 9.22
C VAL A 66 8.65 -19.19 10.13
N PRO A 67 8.74 -20.36 10.79
CA PRO A 67 7.83 -20.65 11.88
C PRO A 67 8.38 -19.95 13.13
N ARG A 68 8.03 -18.68 13.32
CA ARG A 68 8.15 -18.07 14.65
C ARG A 68 6.99 -18.57 15.48
N SER A 69 7.25 -19.66 16.21
CA SER A 69 6.49 -20.23 17.33
C SER A 69 5.27 -19.40 17.76
N GLY A 70 4.08 -19.87 17.39
CA GLY A 70 2.78 -19.23 17.69
C GLY A 70 2.22 -18.34 16.57
N GLY A 71 2.92 -18.25 15.44
CA GLY A 71 2.76 -17.20 14.44
C GLY A 71 1.61 -17.39 13.45
N SER A 72 0.76 -16.37 13.39
CA SER A 72 -0.06 -16.08 12.22
C SER A 72 0.82 -16.03 10.97
N CYS A 73 0.55 -16.89 10.00
CA CYS A 73 1.22 -16.93 8.71
C CYS A 73 0.86 -15.66 7.91
N VAL A 74 1.65 -14.60 8.08
CA VAL A 74 1.53 -13.40 7.25
C VAL A 74 2.01 -13.79 5.85
N ALA A 75 1.05 -14.01 4.94
CA ALA A 75 1.35 -14.33 3.55
C ALA A 75 2.02 -13.12 2.89
N ALA A 76 3.33 -13.24 2.66
CA ALA A 76 4.04 -12.23 1.88
C ALA A 76 3.53 -12.20 0.44
N ALA A 77 3.48 -11.00 -0.11
CA ALA A 77 2.98 -10.75 -1.45
C ALA A 77 4.05 -10.11 -2.33
N ARG A 78 3.91 -10.33 -3.65
CA ARG A 78 4.62 -9.58 -4.68
C ARG A 78 3.60 -8.84 -5.53
N VAL A 79 3.78 -7.53 -5.69
CA VAL A 79 3.02 -6.76 -6.67
C VAL A 79 3.56 -7.08 -8.06
N CYS A 80 2.71 -7.64 -8.92
CA CYS A 80 3.09 -7.96 -10.30
C CYS A 80 2.82 -6.80 -11.25
N ALA A 81 1.74 -6.05 -10.98
CA ALA A 81 1.36 -4.88 -11.74
C ALA A 81 0.47 -3.97 -10.86
N THR A 82 0.57 -2.66 -11.10
CA THR A 82 -0.35 -1.66 -10.55
C THR A 82 -0.88 -0.79 -11.67
N LEU A 83 -2.14 -0.37 -11.58
CA LEU A 83 -2.68 0.64 -12.50
C LEU A 83 -2.27 2.03 -12.01
N LEU A 84 -1.69 2.81 -12.91
CA LEU A 84 -1.37 4.21 -12.64
C LEU A 84 -2.64 5.07 -12.81
N PRO A 85 -2.85 6.07 -11.94
CA PRO A 85 -3.90 7.05 -12.17
C PRO A 85 -3.61 7.82 -13.46
N PRO A 86 -4.65 8.36 -14.11
CA PRO A 86 -4.44 9.24 -15.25
C PRO A 86 -3.65 10.48 -14.79
N PRO A 87 -2.75 11.01 -15.64
CA PRO A 87 -2.05 12.27 -15.36
C PRO A 87 -3.02 13.39 -15.02
N ALA A 88 -2.67 14.23 -14.03
CA ALA A 88 -3.50 15.37 -13.58
C ALA A 88 -3.99 16.23 -14.75
N GLY A 89 -3.13 16.49 -15.74
CA GLY A 89 -3.46 17.31 -16.92
C GLY A 89 -4.56 16.74 -17.83
N LEU A 90 -4.90 15.45 -17.71
CA LEU A 90 -5.99 14.83 -18.47
C LEU A 90 -7.34 14.90 -17.75
N VAL A 91 -7.36 15.19 -16.44
CA VAL A 91 -8.58 15.28 -15.63
C VAL A 91 -8.97 16.74 -15.44
N ARG A 92 -9.32 17.41 -16.54
CA ARG A 92 -9.56 18.87 -16.57
C ARG A 92 -10.74 19.36 -15.70
N TYR A 93 -11.67 18.48 -15.37
CA TYR A 93 -12.91 18.84 -14.66
C TYR A 93 -13.04 18.16 -13.28
N GLY A 94 -11.96 17.53 -12.81
CA GLY A 94 -11.98 16.74 -11.58
C GLY A 94 -12.88 15.51 -11.67
N TYR A 95 -13.11 14.88 -10.51
CA TYR A 95 -14.05 13.80 -10.35
C TYR A 95 -15.20 14.18 -9.40
N PRO A 96 -16.41 13.65 -9.61
CA PRO A 96 -16.81 12.79 -10.73
C PRO A 96 -16.94 13.55 -12.06
N SER A 97 -16.82 12.81 -13.17
CA SER A 97 -17.02 13.28 -14.56
C SER A 97 -18.04 12.39 -15.29
N PRO A 98 -18.59 12.78 -16.46
CA PRO A 98 -19.52 11.93 -17.21
C PRO A 98 -18.98 10.53 -17.54
N SER A 99 -17.66 10.40 -17.66
CA SER A 99 -16.96 9.13 -17.90
C SER A 99 -16.51 8.41 -16.63
N LEU A 100 -16.57 9.06 -15.47
CA LEU A 100 -16.06 8.54 -14.20
C LEU A 100 -16.91 9.03 -13.05
N THR A 101 -17.89 8.22 -12.65
CA THR A 101 -18.92 8.61 -11.67
C THR A 101 -18.45 8.64 -10.22
N GLN A 102 -17.21 8.22 -9.95
CA GLN A 102 -16.61 8.18 -8.62
C GLN A 102 -15.58 9.30 -8.45
N SER A 103 -15.49 9.88 -7.26
CA SER A 103 -14.50 10.91 -6.90
C SER A 103 -13.07 10.38 -6.67
N HIS A 104 -12.92 9.05 -6.65
CA HIS A 104 -11.67 8.35 -6.40
C HIS A 104 -11.22 7.57 -7.64
N THR A 105 -9.92 7.58 -7.90
CA THR A 105 -9.33 6.70 -8.89
C THR A 105 -9.11 5.32 -8.27
N HIS A 106 -9.84 4.32 -8.76
CA HIS A 106 -9.49 2.94 -8.46
C HIS A 106 -8.13 2.62 -9.08
N ALA A 107 -7.18 2.20 -8.25
CA ALA A 107 -5.92 1.63 -8.70
C ALA A 107 -5.95 0.10 -8.50
N PRO A 108 -6.65 -0.65 -9.38
CA PRO A 108 -6.65 -2.10 -9.31
C PRO A 108 -5.20 -2.59 -9.37
N THR A 109 -4.83 -3.33 -8.32
CA THR A 109 -3.48 -3.87 -8.17
C THR A 109 -3.57 -5.39 -8.29
N ARG A 110 -2.78 -5.98 -9.20
CA ARG A 110 -2.69 -7.43 -9.30
C ARG A 110 -1.60 -7.92 -8.35
N ILE A 111 -2.05 -8.50 -7.25
CA ILE A 111 -1.19 -9.05 -6.21
C ILE A 111 -1.08 -10.56 -6.43
N HIS A 112 0.15 -11.08 -6.49
CA HIS A 112 0.38 -12.51 -6.42
C HIS A 112 0.79 -12.86 -4.99
N THR A 113 -0.04 -13.66 -4.34
CA THR A 113 0.30 -14.33 -3.09
C THR A 113 0.81 -15.73 -3.43
N SER A 114 1.94 -16.13 -2.85
CA SER A 114 2.37 -17.52 -2.89
C SER A 114 1.89 -18.15 -1.59
N THR A 115 0.98 -19.11 -1.68
CA THR A 115 0.68 -20.01 -0.57
C THR A 115 1.76 -21.09 -0.58
N THR A 116 2.71 -21.02 0.35
CA THR A 116 3.57 -22.16 0.69
C THR A 116 2.80 -23.18 1.51
#